data_AF-A0A0C3BFR9-F1
#
_entry.id   AF-A0A0C3BFR9-F1
#
_cell.length_a   1.000
_cell.length_b   1.000
_cell.length_c   1.000
_cell.angle_alpha   90.00
_cell.angle_beta   90.00
_cell.angle_gamma   90.00
#
_symmetry.space_group_name_H-M   'P 1'
#
loop_
_entity.id
_entity.type
_entity.pdbx_description
1 polymer ?
#
loop_
_entity_poly.entity_id
_entity_poly.type
_entity_poly.pdbx_seq_one_letter_code
_entity_poly.pdbx_strand_id
1 'polypeptide(L)'
;MADVSTTHPGFSTLSFHLSCPASASPFGPRLGRASLKRNNDSPAVEIDTPGFLTTTSRGVIPHLSRDHHRFTEAIRWVLIPFETFLERLPPVPTLQGGSTPLHKFFGYSPLQNIVIMSARDPFDGRELPPNGNDHISSYSMRGVTPSAWRSYVFACRPDIVIALSDTPFTKPPHSQKRLTKSLERSTSWLSNLLRPIELDDDSNSNPHPLNIFVHMVGGTDLAARRIFSEGLLETLRDNEAEAIKPLKRLDDGVTGYVFDLVPLRLSLVAEIDSANISSPDILDTTTVPTAAQMSVDTSALIPLMKASLNSLPTQKIRLVNSAISPHEILRLVRDVGIDVFDAHWAQRAADIGVALDFRFPIVDTGPNNQTHRTKKDLGHNLYDQVYAHDFKRLADCFMDGASSLGQDSPCNRPVCPCAACSPLPPCQHISHSSIDSESYPESVHAPRQFLPPFRRAYLHHLLHTHEMSSHSLLAMHNLSVLDAFLSGVRTVLAHPNGTAVFTTEVDKFVEEYDEEMKVFEDARKSWTEVERARGKGRLAREKDKQAESTLGTAVEL
;
A
#
# COMPACT_ATOMS: atom_id res chain seq x y z
N MET A 1 -29.70 -9.94 -16.21
CA MET A 1 -29.70 -11.36 -15.85
C MET A 1 -29.02 -12.15 -16.95
N ALA A 2 -27.74 -12.44 -16.73
CA ALA A 2 -26.96 -13.55 -17.27
C ALA A 2 -25.61 -13.42 -16.54
N ASP A 3 -25.60 -13.91 -15.31
CA ASP A 3 -24.42 -13.96 -14.44
C ASP A 3 -23.61 -15.18 -14.90
N VAL A 4 -22.55 -14.96 -15.68
CA VAL A 4 -21.68 -16.03 -16.18
C VAL A 4 -20.40 -15.98 -15.36
N SER A 5 -20.49 -16.45 -14.12
CA SER A 5 -19.34 -16.75 -13.26
C SER A 5 -19.02 -18.24 -13.31
N THR A 6 -18.65 -18.75 -14.49
CA THR A 6 -18.11 -20.10 -14.63
C THR A 6 -16.64 -20.09 -14.21
N THR A 7 -16.38 -20.44 -12.93
CA THR A 7 -14.99 -20.58 -12.45
C THR A 7 -14.37 -21.83 -13.08
N HIS A 8 -13.18 -21.68 -13.68
CA HIS A 8 -12.41 -22.80 -14.20
C HIS A 8 -11.57 -23.42 -13.08
N PRO A 9 -11.38 -24.75 -13.06
CA PRO A 9 -10.60 -25.41 -12.02
C PRO A 9 -9.13 -24.97 -12.09
N GLY A 10 -8.75 -24.00 -11.25
CA GLY A 10 -7.37 -23.54 -11.09
C GLY A 10 -7.12 -22.03 -11.16
N PHE A 11 -8.15 -21.20 -11.31
CA PHE A 11 -7.99 -19.74 -11.34
C PHE A 11 -9.09 -19.01 -10.56
N SER A 12 -8.71 -17.90 -9.93
CA SER A 12 -9.60 -17.12 -9.08
C SER A 12 -10.42 -16.10 -9.84
N THR A 13 -11.65 -15.86 -9.39
CA THR A 13 -12.56 -14.84 -9.93
C THR A 13 -12.78 -13.76 -8.89
N LEU A 14 -12.52 -12.51 -9.27
CA LEU A 14 -12.78 -11.32 -8.48
C LEU A 14 -14.09 -10.67 -8.94
N SER A 15 -15.02 -10.47 -8.01
CA SER A 15 -16.20 -9.62 -8.23
C SER A 15 -16.16 -8.39 -7.31
N PHE A 16 -16.76 -7.30 -7.76
CA PHE A 16 -16.86 -6.06 -6.99
C PHE A 16 -18.29 -5.56 -6.98
N HIS A 17 -18.86 -5.41 -5.78
CA HIS A 17 -20.24 -4.99 -5.59
C HIS A 17 -20.29 -3.65 -4.86
N LEU A 18 -20.97 -2.67 -5.43
CA LEU A 18 -21.22 -1.38 -4.78
C LEU A 18 -22.51 -1.45 -3.97
N SER A 19 -22.46 -1.00 -2.72
CA SER A 19 -23.59 -1.06 -1.78
C SER A 19 -24.66 -0.01 -2.09
N CYS A 20 -24.28 1.11 -2.69
CA CYS A 20 -25.19 2.15 -3.17
C CYS A 20 -25.02 2.30 -4.69
N PRO A 21 -26.11 2.24 -5.49
CA PRO A 21 -26.02 2.43 -6.93
C PRO A 21 -25.44 3.82 -7.26
N ALA A 22 -24.77 3.91 -8.41
CA ALA A 22 -24.04 5.10 -8.83
C ALA A 22 -24.84 6.38 -8.60
N SER A 23 -24.23 7.35 -7.91
CA SER A 23 -24.72 8.72 -7.88
C SER A 23 -24.88 9.24 -9.31
N ALA A 24 -25.62 10.33 -9.53
CA ALA A 24 -25.73 10.95 -10.85
C ALA A 24 -24.35 11.32 -11.46
N SER A 25 -23.30 11.40 -10.64
CA SER A 25 -21.89 11.56 -11.04
C SER A 25 -21.11 10.23 -10.93
N PRO A 26 -20.22 9.90 -11.88
CA PRO A 26 -19.30 8.76 -11.78
C PRO A 26 -18.18 8.95 -10.74
N PHE A 27 -18.10 10.16 -10.18
CA PHE A 27 -17.17 10.59 -9.15
C PHE A 27 -17.91 10.85 -7.84
N GLY A 28 -17.26 10.50 -6.73
CA GLY A 28 -17.82 10.55 -5.39
C GLY A 28 -17.37 9.34 -4.57
N PRO A 29 -17.56 9.36 -3.25
CA PRO A 29 -17.19 8.25 -2.39
C PRO A 29 -17.98 6.98 -2.75
N ARG A 30 -17.30 5.84 -2.72
CA ARG A 30 -17.86 4.54 -3.11
C ARG A 30 -17.70 3.56 -1.96
N LEU A 31 -18.83 3.06 -1.46
CA LEU A 31 -18.88 1.96 -0.50
C LEU A 31 -19.12 0.66 -1.26
N GLY A 32 -18.16 -0.25 -1.20
CA GLY A 32 -18.21 -1.50 -1.95
C GLY A 32 -17.67 -2.69 -1.18
N ARG A 33 -17.72 -3.85 -1.83
CA ARG A 33 -17.18 -5.11 -1.35
C ARG A 33 -16.54 -5.87 -2.50
N ALA A 34 -15.26 -6.18 -2.35
CA ALA A 34 -14.55 -7.11 -3.22
C ALA A 34 -14.74 -8.53 -2.70
N SER A 35 -15.08 -9.46 -3.60
CA SER A 35 -15.22 -10.89 -3.31
C SER A 35 -14.33 -11.68 -4.24
N LEU A 36 -13.40 -12.45 -3.68
CA LEU A 36 -12.48 -13.29 -4.44
C LEU A 36 -12.77 -14.77 -4.17
N LYS A 37 -13.15 -15.50 -5.21
CA LYS A 37 -13.38 -16.95 -5.17
C LYS A 37 -12.28 -17.68 -5.94
N ARG A 38 -11.48 -18.52 -5.29
CA ARG A 38 -10.34 -19.21 -5.94
C ARG A 38 -10.74 -20.49 -6.65
N ASN A 39 -11.51 -21.33 -5.98
CA ASN A 39 -12.05 -22.58 -6.50
C ASN A 39 -13.56 -22.65 -6.18
N ASN A 40 -14.30 -23.51 -6.88
CA ASN A 40 -15.74 -23.69 -6.63
C ASN A 40 -16.08 -24.02 -5.17
N ASP A 41 -15.21 -24.78 -4.48
CA ASP A 41 -15.42 -25.26 -3.11
C ASP A 41 -14.74 -24.42 -2.03
N SER A 42 -13.87 -23.46 -2.40
CA SER A 42 -13.20 -22.60 -1.42
C SER A 42 -14.13 -21.48 -0.96
N PRO A 43 -14.14 -21.10 0.33
CA PRO A 43 -14.87 -19.92 0.78
C PRO A 43 -14.34 -18.67 0.08
N ALA A 44 -15.24 -17.75 -0.25
CA ALA A 44 -14.86 -16.48 -0.84
C ALA A 44 -14.17 -15.58 0.20
N VAL A 45 -13.12 -14.88 -0.21
CA VAL A 45 -12.51 -13.82 0.60
C VAL A 45 -13.26 -12.53 0.32
N GLU A 46 -14.00 -12.05 1.31
CA GLU A 46 -14.70 -10.77 1.25
C GLU A 46 -13.89 -9.66 1.93
N ILE A 47 -13.77 -8.51 1.26
CA ILE A 47 -13.11 -7.33 1.80
C ILE A 47 -13.91 -6.07 1.41
N ASP A 48 -14.34 -5.30 2.40
CA ASP A 48 -15.07 -4.05 2.18
C ASP A 48 -14.13 -2.91 1.71
N THR A 49 -14.66 -1.99 0.90
CA THR A 49 -13.97 -0.80 0.38
C THR A 49 -14.72 0.48 0.75
N PRO A 50 -14.04 1.62 1.05
CA PRO A 50 -12.60 1.85 0.90
C PRO A 50 -11.73 1.04 1.86
N GLY A 51 -10.58 0.58 1.38
CA GLY A 51 -9.63 -0.26 2.11
C GLY A 51 -8.18 0.02 1.70
N PHE A 52 -7.23 -0.77 2.22
CA PHE A 52 -5.83 -0.63 1.84
C PHE A 52 -5.14 -1.96 1.53
N LEU A 53 -4.02 -1.86 0.81
CA LEU A 53 -3.05 -2.92 0.59
C LEU A 53 -1.73 -2.64 1.28
N THR A 54 -1.10 -3.71 1.75
CA THR A 54 0.25 -3.64 2.32
C THR A 54 1.27 -3.76 1.20
N THR A 55 2.29 -2.93 1.29
CA THR A 55 3.47 -3.02 0.42
C THR A 55 4.48 -4.00 1.01
N THR A 56 5.27 -4.63 0.14
CA THR A 56 6.25 -5.62 0.54
C THR A 56 7.62 -5.33 -0.06
N SER A 57 8.65 -5.79 0.62
CA SER A 57 10.01 -5.87 0.08
C SER A 57 10.37 -7.34 -0.08
N ARG A 58 10.69 -7.77 -1.31
CA ARG A 58 10.88 -9.20 -1.65
C ARG A 58 9.73 -10.08 -1.15
N GLY A 59 8.50 -9.57 -1.24
CA GLY A 59 7.28 -10.26 -0.85
C GLY A 59 7.07 -10.47 0.65
N VAL A 60 7.86 -9.80 1.49
CA VAL A 60 7.68 -9.75 2.94
C VAL A 60 7.23 -8.35 3.35
N ILE A 61 6.25 -8.26 4.23
CA ILE A 61 5.80 -6.98 4.80
C ILE A 61 6.90 -6.49 5.76
N PRO A 62 7.47 -5.29 5.56
CA PRO A 62 8.54 -4.78 6.41
C PRO A 62 8.23 -4.93 7.90
N HIS A 63 9.23 -5.37 8.67
CA HIS A 63 9.18 -5.60 10.13
C HIS A 63 8.26 -6.72 10.62
N LEU A 64 7.47 -7.35 9.76
CA LEU A 64 6.49 -8.35 10.17
C LEU A 64 6.90 -9.77 9.75
N SER A 65 6.93 -10.67 10.72
CA SER A 65 7.04 -12.11 10.47
C SER A 65 5.69 -12.67 9.98
N ARG A 66 5.69 -13.92 9.54
CA ARG A 66 4.45 -14.64 9.20
C ARG A 66 3.50 -14.76 10.39
N ASP A 67 4.05 -14.86 11.60
CA ASP A 67 3.23 -14.96 12.80
C ASP A 67 2.59 -13.62 13.12
N HIS A 68 3.34 -12.51 13.04
CA HIS A 68 2.77 -11.16 13.18
C HIS A 68 1.62 -10.95 12.18
N HIS A 69 1.83 -11.35 10.93
CA HIS A 69 0.81 -11.28 9.87
C HIS A 69 -0.46 -12.07 10.22
N ARG A 70 -0.33 -13.29 10.75
CA ARG A 70 -1.48 -14.13 11.16
C ARG A 70 -2.24 -13.57 12.36
N PHE A 71 -1.58 -12.80 13.22
CA PHE A 71 -2.21 -12.17 14.38
C PHE A 71 -2.96 -10.88 14.06
N THR A 72 -2.70 -10.27 12.90
CA THR A 72 -3.33 -8.99 12.53
C THR A 72 -4.47 -9.20 11.54
N GLU A 73 -5.63 -8.65 11.87
CA GLU A 73 -6.80 -8.67 10.99
C GLU A 73 -6.72 -7.60 9.90
N ALA A 74 -5.90 -6.56 10.12
CA ALA A 74 -5.76 -5.40 9.24
C ALA A 74 -5.14 -5.75 7.87
N ILE A 75 -4.29 -6.79 7.82
CA ILE A 75 -3.58 -7.14 6.58
C ILE A 75 -4.45 -8.07 5.74
N ARG A 76 -5.16 -7.48 4.77
CA ARG A 76 -6.04 -8.21 3.86
C ARG A 76 -5.48 -8.27 2.44
N TRP A 77 -5.07 -7.14 1.88
CA TRP A 77 -4.45 -7.07 0.55
C TRP A 77 -2.93 -6.96 0.69
N VAL A 78 -2.20 -7.68 -0.17
CA VAL A 78 -0.73 -7.68 -0.18
C VAL A 78 -0.23 -7.49 -1.61
N LEU A 79 0.54 -6.43 -1.86
CA LEU A 79 1.19 -6.17 -3.13
C LEU A 79 2.62 -6.70 -3.13
N ILE A 80 2.97 -7.46 -4.17
CA ILE A 80 4.30 -8.05 -4.39
C ILE A 80 4.95 -7.39 -5.62
N PRO A 81 5.91 -6.45 -5.40
CA PRO A 81 6.79 -5.95 -6.45
C PRO A 81 7.73 -7.05 -6.95
N PHE A 82 7.48 -7.54 -8.16
CA PHE A 82 8.16 -8.70 -8.71
C PHE A 82 9.59 -8.41 -9.18
N GLU A 83 9.93 -7.15 -9.46
CA GLU A 83 11.27 -6.77 -9.94
C GLU A 83 12.39 -7.25 -9.03
N THR A 84 12.13 -7.34 -7.74
CA THR A 84 13.08 -7.82 -6.73
C THR A 84 13.48 -9.30 -6.88
N PHE A 85 12.80 -10.06 -7.76
CA PHE A 85 13.09 -11.47 -8.05
C PHE A 85 13.74 -11.69 -9.43
N LEU A 86 13.94 -10.63 -10.22
CA LEU A 86 14.46 -10.73 -11.59
C LEU A 86 15.98 -10.92 -11.67
N GLU A 87 16.66 -10.92 -10.52
CA GLU A 87 18.12 -11.15 -10.40
C GLU A 87 18.54 -12.55 -10.84
N ARG A 88 17.63 -13.54 -10.77
CA ARG A 88 17.89 -14.96 -11.12
C ARG A 88 16.84 -15.47 -12.11
N LEU A 89 17.26 -16.32 -13.06
CA LEU A 89 16.37 -17.00 -14.01
C LEU A 89 16.41 -18.53 -13.80
N PRO A 90 15.25 -19.21 -13.72
CA PRO A 90 13.93 -18.60 -13.57
C PRO A 90 13.79 -17.87 -12.21
N PRO A 91 12.96 -16.82 -12.10
CA PRO A 91 12.74 -16.12 -10.83
C PRO A 91 12.26 -17.08 -9.74
N VAL A 92 12.80 -16.99 -8.54
CA VAL A 92 12.57 -18.00 -7.48
C VAL A 92 11.08 -18.26 -7.18
N PRO A 93 10.18 -17.26 -7.13
CA PRO A 93 8.75 -17.53 -6.89
C PRO A 93 8.09 -18.43 -7.96
N THR A 94 8.60 -18.45 -9.20
CA THR A 94 8.04 -19.29 -10.28
C THR A 94 8.37 -20.77 -10.12
N LEU A 95 9.30 -21.10 -9.22
CA LEU A 95 9.67 -22.49 -8.90
C LEU A 95 8.73 -23.12 -7.85
N GLN A 96 7.87 -22.32 -7.22
CA GLN A 96 6.94 -22.83 -6.22
C GLN A 96 5.78 -23.56 -6.91
N GLY A 97 5.67 -24.88 -6.69
CA GLY A 97 4.50 -25.65 -7.11
C GLY A 97 3.33 -25.58 -6.12
N GLY A 98 2.14 -25.98 -6.57
CA GLY A 98 0.92 -26.08 -5.76
C GLY A 98 -0.26 -25.36 -6.41
N SER A 99 -1.43 -25.41 -5.75
CA SER A 99 -2.65 -24.72 -6.21
C SER A 99 -2.57 -23.19 -6.05
N THR A 100 -1.89 -22.72 -5.01
CA THR A 100 -1.65 -21.29 -4.74
C THR A 100 -0.16 -21.01 -4.50
N PRO A 101 0.69 -21.05 -5.56
CA PRO A 101 2.14 -20.90 -5.46
C PRO A 101 2.61 -19.69 -4.64
N LEU A 102 2.17 -18.47 -4.98
CA LEU A 102 2.64 -17.27 -4.28
C LEU A 102 2.25 -17.25 -2.79
N HIS A 103 1.02 -17.68 -2.47
CA HIS A 103 0.58 -17.82 -1.08
C HIS A 103 1.46 -18.77 -0.31
N LYS A 104 1.77 -19.94 -0.89
CA LYS A 104 2.64 -20.95 -0.28
C LYS A 104 4.07 -20.45 -0.13
N PHE A 105 4.59 -19.76 -1.13
CA PHE A 105 5.96 -19.24 -1.13
C PHE A 105 6.16 -18.20 -0.01
N PHE A 106 5.26 -17.22 0.10
CA PHE A 106 5.37 -16.14 1.07
C PHE A 106 4.73 -16.44 2.43
N GLY A 107 3.84 -17.43 2.50
CA GLY A 107 3.15 -17.84 3.73
C GLY A 107 1.87 -17.07 4.02
N TYR A 108 1.26 -16.42 3.03
CA TYR A 108 -0.02 -15.72 3.16
C TYR A 108 -1.19 -16.70 3.11
N SER A 109 -2.15 -16.55 4.02
CA SER A 109 -3.31 -17.43 4.08
C SER A 109 -4.26 -17.15 2.91
N PRO A 110 -4.58 -18.13 2.05
CA PRO A 110 -5.59 -17.96 1.01
C PRO A 110 -6.97 -17.60 1.59
N LEU A 111 -7.28 -17.97 2.83
CA LEU A 111 -8.59 -17.69 3.43
C LEU A 111 -8.74 -16.24 3.91
N GLN A 112 -7.63 -15.51 4.05
CA GLN A 112 -7.62 -14.16 4.64
C GLN A 112 -7.12 -13.10 3.66
N ASN A 113 -6.18 -13.46 2.78
CA ASN A 113 -5.42 -12.49 2.00
C ASN A 113 -5.75 -12.53 0.52
N ILE A 114 -5.63 -11.39 -0.15
CA ILE A 114 -5.57 -11.26 -1.61
C ILE A 114 -4.15 -10.83 -1.99
N VAL A 115 -3.47 -11.60 -2.83
CA VAL A 115 -2.09 -11.34 -3.28
C VAL A 115 -2.10 -10.73 -4.68
N ILE A 116 -1.62 -9.48 -4.76
CA ILE A 116 -1.47 -8.72 -6.00
C ILE A 116 -0.01 -8.78 -6.45
N MET A 117 0.23 -8.98 -7.73
CA MET A 117 1.58 -9.00 -8.32
C MET A 117 1.76 -7.84 -9.31
N SER A 118 2.77 -7.00 -9.10
CA SER A 118 3.18 -5.93 -10.01
C SER A 118 4.58 -6.18 -10.55
N ALA A 119 4.88 -5.69 -11.75
CA ALA A 119 6.22 -5.82 -12.30
C ALA A 119 7.23 -4.93 -11.56
N ARG A 120 6.80 -3.72 -11.18
CA ARG A 120 7.57 -2.70 -10.47
C ARG A 120 7.01 -2.45 -9.07
N ASP A 121 7.83 -1.91 -8.18
CA ASP A 121 7.42 -1.27 -6.95
C ASP A 121 6.82 0.11 -7.30
N PRO A 122 5.53 0.35 -7.02
CA PRO A 122 4.90 1.64 -7.30
C PRO A 122 5.55 2.83 -6.57
N PHE A 123 6.30 2.57 -5.49
CA PHE A 123 7.02 3.58 -4.72
C PHE A 123 8.38 3.94 -5.27
N ASP A 124 8.95 3.12 -6.16
CA ASP A 124 10.27 3.36 -6.71
C ASP A 124 10.22 4.40 -7.83
N GLY A 125 10.43 5.66 -7.47
CA GLY A 125 10.50 6.81 -8.39
C GLY A 125 11.88 7.08 -8.99
N ARG A 126 12.87 6.21 -8.79
CA ARG A 126 14.23 6.47 -9.28
C ARG A 126 14.28 6.53 -10.81
N GLU A 127 15.21 7.33 -11.32
CA GLU A 127 15.45 7.42 -12.75
C GLU A 127 15.89 6.07 -13.32
N LEU A 128 15.30 5.70 -14.46
CA LEU A 128 15.54 4.43 -15.13
C LEU A 128 15.73 4.64 -16.63
N PRO A 129 16.42 3.69 -17.30
CA PRO A 129 16.45 3.66 -18.75
C PRO A 129 15.02 3.64 -19.34
N PRO A 130 14.78 4.31 -20.48
CA PRO A 130 13.48 4.33 -21.10
C PRO A 130 13.04 2.92 -21.52
N ASN A 131 11.75 2.63 -21.40
CA ASN A 131 11.21 1.34 -21.85
C ASN A 131 11.32 1.20 -23.38
N GLY A 132 11.62 -0.02 -23.83
CA GLY A 132 11.67 -0.41 -25.23
C GLY A 132 10.29 -0.77 -25.79
N ASN A 133 10.26 -1.26 -27.03
CA ASN A 133 9.04 -1.86 -27.60
C ASN A 133 8.76 -3.23 -26.97
N ASP A 134 9.82 -4.00 -26.72
CA ASP A 134 9.73 -5.40 -26.33
C ASP A 134 10.06 -5.65 -24.85
N HIS A 135 10.41 -4.60 -24.10
CA HIS A 135 10.77 -4.73 -22.69
C HIS A 135 10.43 -3.49 -21.87
N ILE A 136 10.04 -3.72 -20.61
CA ILE A 136 9.98 -2.71 -19.55
C ILE A 136 11.29 -2.72 -18.77
N SER A 137 11.79 -1.54 -18.41
CA SER A 137 12.92 -1.37 -17.50
C SER A 137 12.48 -1.63 -16.07
N SER A 138 13.22 -2.49 -15.37
CA SER A 138 13.03 -2.75 -13.94
C SER A 138 14.27 -2.33 -13.16
N TYR A 139 14.17 -2.18 -11.84
CA TYR A 139 15.30 -2.07 -10.95
C TYR A 139 15.93 -3.46 -10.73
N SER A 140 16.46 -4.00 -11.81
CA SER A 140 17.32 -5.17 -11.82
C SER A 140 18.29 -5.04 -12.99
N MET A 141 19.28 -5.92 -13.08
CA MET A 141 20.19 -5.96 -14.22
C MET A 141 19.49 -6.23 -15.57
N ARG A 142 18.19 -6.57 -15.56
CA ARG A 142 17.44 -7.05 -16.72
C ARG A 142 16.08 -6.35 -16.82
N GLY A 143 15.64 -6.09 -18.05
CA GLY A 143 14.25 -5.73 -18.32
C GLY A 143 13.33 -6.96 -18.29
N VAL A 144 12.03 -6.73 -18.34
CA VAL A 144 11.02 -7.81 -18.49
C VAL A 144 10.33 -7.65 -19.83
N THR A 145 10.24 -8.73 -20.61
CA THR A 145 9.43 -8.74 -21.84
C THR A 145 7.97 -9.07 -21.51
N PRO A 146 6.97 -8.64 -22.31
CA PRO A 146 5.57 -9.02 -22.10
C PRO A 146 5.36 -10.54 -22.06
N SER A 147 6.07 -11.30 -22.90
CA SER A 147 6.02 -12.75 -22.93
C SER A 147 6.59 -13.40 -21.66
N ALA A 148 7.72 -12.89 -21.16
CA ALA A 148 8.30 -13.35 -19.90
C ALA A 148 7.39 -13.03 -18.72
N TRP A 149 6.82 -11.81 -18.69
CA TRP A 149 5.85 -11.41 -17.67
C TRP A 149 4.65 -12.35 -17.62
N ARG A 150 4.02 -12.60 -18.77
CA ARG A 150 2.91 -13.55 -18.88
C ARG A 150 3.29 -14.95 -18.37
N SER A 151 4.49 -15.43 -18.71
CA SER A 151 4.99 -16.72 -18.23
C SER A 151 5.17 -16.75 -16.71
N TYR A 152 5.71 -15.68 -16.12
CA TYR A 152 5.87 -15.57 -14.66
C TYR A 152 4.53 -15.51 -13.95
N VAL A 153 3.56 -14.76 -14.49
CA VAL A 153 2.19 -14.67 -13.95
C VAL A 153 1.54 -16.04 -13.90
N PHE A 154 1.69 -16.85 -14.95
CA PHE A 154 1.13 -18.22 -14.97
C PHE A 154 1.83 -19.18 -14.01
N ALA A 155 3.15 -19.07 -13.85
CA ALA A 155 3.87 -19.88 -12.88
C ALA A 155 3.51 -19.50 -11.44
N CYS A 156 3.36 -18.21 -11.17
CA CYS A 156 3.09 -17.66 -9.84
C CYS A 156 1.61 -17.74 -9.42
N ARG A 157 0.67 -17.68 -10.37
CA ARG A 157 -0.79 -17.62 -10.14
C ARG A 157 -1.18 -16.62 -9.03
N PRO A 158 -0.88 -15.32 -9.18
CA PRO A 158 -1.38 -14.30 -8.25
C PRO A 158 -2.90 -14.21 -8.30
N ASP A 159 -3.52 -13.70 -7.24
CA ASP A 159 -4.97 -13.47 -7.25
C ASP A 159 -5.33 -12.34 -8.22
N ILE A 160 -4.48 -11.31 -8.28
CA ILE A 160 -4.60 -10.17 -9.18
C ILE A 160 -3.23 -9.85 -9.75
N VAL A 161 -3.17 -9.54 -11.04
CA VAL A 161 -1.95 -9.09 -11.72
C VAL A 161 -2.14 -7.66 -12.22
N ILE A 162 -1.13 -6.82 -12.00
CA ILE A 162 -1.06 -5.49 -12.64
C ILE A 162 -0.41 -5.65 -14.01
N ALA A 163 -1.11 -5.20 -15.05
CA ALA A 163 -0.61 -5.22 -16.43
C ALA A 163 0.64 -4.35 -16.57
N LEU A 164 1.55 -4.74 -17.48
CA LEU A 164 2.69 -3.89 -17.81
C LEU A 164 2.20 -2.58 -18.45
N SER A 165 2.80 -1.47 -18.06
CA SER A 165 2.55 -0.17 -18.66
C SER A 165 3.84 0.56 -18.97
N ASP A 166 3.83 1.35 -20.04
CA ASP A 166 4.98 2.14 -20.46
C ASP A 166 4.98 3.51 -19.76
N THR A 167 5.09 3.48 -18.43
CA THR A 167 5.24 4.70 -17.62
C THR A 167 6.70 5.18 -17.67
N PRO A 168 6.96 6.43 -18.10
CA PRO A 168 8.30 6.98 -18.14
C PRO A 168 8.80 7.36 -16.74
N PHE A 169 10.02 6.91 -16.41
CA PHE A 169 10.81 7.35 -15.25
C PHE A 169 12.08 8.10 -15.66
N THR A 170 12.22 8.40 -16.95
CA THR A 170 13.22 9.36 -17.46
C THR A 170 12.80 10.77 -17.11
N LYS A 171 13.73 11.73 -17.07
CA LYS A 171 13.41 13.12 -16.76
C LYS A 171 12.34 13.72 -17.72
N PRO A 172 11.23 14.28 -17.19
CA PRO A 172 10.28 15.11 -17.95
C PRO A 172 10.93 16.45 -18.39
N PRO A 173 10.33 17.20 -19.34
CA PRO A 173 9.06 16.96 -20.03
C PRO A 173 9.16 15.88 -21.12
N HIS A 174 8.02 15.29 -21.49
CA HIS A 174 7.95 14.26 -22.52
C HIS A 174 7.30 14.78 -23.80
N SER A 175 7.91 14.47 -24.95
CA SER A 175 7.33 14.83 -26.25
C SER A 175 6.00 14.13 -26.50
N GLN A 176 5.15 14.74 -27.33
CA GLN A 176 3.89 14.13 -27.78
C GLN A 176 4.11 12.73 -28.39
N LYS A 177 5.18 12.57 -29.20
CA LYS A 177 5.58 11.25 -29.75
C LYS A 177 5.90 10.21 -28.66
N ARG A 178 6.48 10.62 -27.53
CA ARG A 178 6.79 9.72 -26.40
C ARG A 178 5.51 9.29 -25.68
N LEU A 179 4.57 10.21 -25.50
CA LEU A 179 3.25 9.93 -24.94
C LEU A 179 2.49 8.96 -25.85
N THR A 180 2.35 9.23 -27.14
CA THR A 180 1.67 8.31 -28.09
C THR A 180 2.23 6.89 -28.02
N LYS A 181 3.56 6.74 -28.00
CA LYS A 181 4.20 5.42 -27.83
C LYS A 181 3.89 4.75 -26.49
N SER A 182 3.79 5.53 -25.41
CA SER A 182 3.43 5.01 -24.08
C SER A 182 2.03 4.39 -24.10
N LEU A 183 1.08 5.07 -24.75
CA LEU A 183 -0.29 4.58 -24.92
C LEU A 183 -0.31 3.30 -25.76
N GLU A 184 0.28 3.33 -26.96
CA GLU A 184 0.31 2.19 -27.90
C GLU A 184 0.94 0.93 -27.27
N ARG A 185 2.08 1.08 -26.60
CA ARG A 185 2.79 -0.03 -25.95
C ARG A 185 1.99 -0.61 -24.79
N SER A 186 1.41 0.24 -23.95
CA SER A 186 0.59 -0.22 -22.81
C SER A 186 -0.63 -1.00 -23.28
N THR A 187 -1.30 -0.53 -24.34
CA THR A 187 -2.41 -1.25 -25.00
C THR A 187 -1.95 -2.60 -25.56
N SER A 188 -0.81 -2.64 -26.26
CA SER A 188 -0.24 -3.88 -26.83
C SER A 188 0.14 -4.89 -25.75
N TRP A 189 0.78 -4.44 -24.66
CA TRP A 189 1.19 -5.30 -23.56
C TRP A 189 -0.01 -5.83 -22.75
N LEU A 190 -1.05 -5.02 -22.59
CA LEU A 190 -2.33 -5.49 -22.02
C LEU A 190 -2.97 -6.56 -22.92
N SER A 191 -3.02 -6.34 -24.23
CA SER A 191 -3.51 -7.35 -25.19
C SER A 191 -2.71 -8.66 -25.09
N ASN A 192 -1.39 -8.60 -24.90
CA ASN A 192 -0.56 -9.77 -24.68
C ASN A 192 -0.94 -10.55 -23.41
N LEU A 193 -1.22 -9.86 -22.31
CA LEU A 193 -1.72 -10.47 -21.07
C LEU A 193 -3.16 -10.98 -21.21
N LEU A 194 -3.94 -10.37 -22.11
CA LEU A 194 -5.32 -10.74 -22.42
C LEU A 194 -5.46 -11.88 -23.46
N ARG A 195 -4.38 -12.49 -23.92
CA ARG A 195 -4.52 -13.68 -24.78
C ARG A 195 -5.20 -14.83 -24.02
N PRO A 196 -5.97 -15.69 -24.71
CA PRO A 196 -6.52 -16.90 -24.09
C PRO A 196 -5.44 -17.80 -23.50
N ILE A 197 -5.80 -18.58 -22.49
CA ILE A 197 -4.93 -19.61 -21.93
C ILE A 197 -5.24 -20.91 -22.67
N GLU A 198 -4.24 -21.48 -23.34
CA GLU A 198 -4.33 -22.83 -23.90
C GLU A 198 -4.35 -23.82 -22.73
N LEU A 199 -5.50 -24.46 -22.50
CA LEU A 199 -5.64 -25.55 -21.53
C LEU A 199 -5.55 -26.87 -22.29
N ASP A 200 -4.93 -27.89 -21.69
CA ASP A 200 -4.76 -29.23 -22.27
C ASP A 200 -6.08 -30.03 -22.41
N ASP A 201 -7.24 -29.46 -22.05
CA ASP A 201 -8.56 -30.14 -22.10
C ASP A 201 -9.35 -29.78 -23.37
N ASP A 202 -9.87 -30.82 -24.05
CA ASP A 202 -10.70 -30.81 -25.29
C ASP A 202 -12.01 -30.00 -25.22
N SER A 203 -12.23 -29.20 -24.17
CA SER A 203 -13.39 -28.32 -24.06
C SER A 203 -13.17 -27.03 -24.87
N ASN A 204 -14.03 -26.78 -25.86
CA ASN A 204 -14.08 -25.59 -26.72
C ASN A 204 -14.24 -24.23 -26.01
N SER A 205 -14.04 -24.15 -24.70
CA SER A 205 -14.00 -22.92 -23.91
C SER A 205 -12.56 -22.66 -23.50
N ASN A 206 -11.87 -21.72 -24.17
CA ASN A 206 -10.63 -21.14 -23.67
C ASN A 206 -10.99 -20.04 -22.68
N PRO A 207 -10.93 -20.27 -21.35
CA PRO A 207 -11.23 -19.21 -20.41
C PRO A 207 -10.18 -18.13 -20.41
N HIS A 208 -10.64 -16.93 -20.06
CA HIS A 208 -9.79 -15.83 -19.63
C HIS A 208 -9.95 -15.63 -18.12
N PRO A 209 -9.08 -16.20 -17.27
CA PRO A 209 -9.37 -16.29 -15.85
C PRO A 209 -8.48 -15.40 -14.99
N LEU A 210 -7.72 -14.47 -15.57
CA LEU A 210 -6.86 -13.56 -14.80
C LEU A 210 -7.66 -12.34 -14.33
N ASN A 211 -7.56 -12.01 -13.05
CA ASN A 211 -8.02 -10.70 -12.57
C ASN A 211 -6.93 -9.67 -12.88
N ILE A 212 -7.14 -8.87 -13.93
CA ILE A 212 -6.15 -7.90 -14.40
C ILE A 212 -6.52 -6.50 -13.94
N PHE A 213 -5.55 -5.82 -13.34
CA PHE A 213 -5.60 -4.39 -13.06
C PHE A 213 -4.76 -3.65 -14.09
N VAL A 214 -5.32 -2.61 -14.73
CA VAL A 214 -4.62 -1.81 -15.75
C VAL A 214 -4.14 -0.50 -15.15
N HIS A 215 -2.88 -0.15 -15.41
CA HIS A 215 -2.32 1.13 -15.01
C HIS A 215 -2.72 2.24 -15.99
N MET A 216 -3.23 3.35 -15.47
CA MET A 216 -3.76 4.46 -16.26
C MET A 216 -2.65 5.41 -16.71
N VAL A 217 -2.14 5.17 -17.93
CA VAL A 217 -1.08 5.97 -18.56
C VAL A 217 -1.59 7.31 -19.14
N GLY A 218 -0.69 8.11 -19.69
CA GLY A 218 -0.96 9.45 -20.23
C GLY A 218 -0.29 10.60 -19.47
N GLY A 219 0.42 10.31 -18.37
CA GLY A 219 1.19 11.31 -17.62
C GLY A 219 0.32 12.43 -17.07
N THR A 220 0.73 13.69 -17.26
CA THR A 220 0.00 14.90 -16.88
C THR A 220 -0.93 15.42 -17.99
N ASP A 221 -0.95 14.78 -19.17
CA ASP A 221 -1.76 15.20 -20.30
C ASP A 221 -3.19 14.63 -20.20
N LEU A 222 -4.17 15.53 -19.99
CA LEU A 222 -5.58 15.16 -19.86
C LEU A 222 -6.17 14.53 -21.12
N ALA A 223 -5.73 14.95 -22.32
CA ALA A 223 -6.22 14.41 -23.57
C ALA A 223 -5.65 13.00 -23.80
N ALA A 224 -4.36 12.80 -23.56
CA ALA A 224 -3.73 11.48 -23.65
C ALA A 224 -4.39 10.46 -22.69
N ARG A 225 -4.75 10.89 -21.47
CA ARG A 225 -5.47 10.04 -20.51
C ARG A 225 -6.86 9.61 -20.99
N ARG A 226 -7.61 10.53 -21.61
CA ARG A 226 -8.92 10.22 -22.21
C ARG A 226 -8.78 9.29 -23.40
N ILE A 227 -7.82 9.55 -24.29
CA ILE A 227 -7.54 8.70 -25.45
C ILE A 227 -7.22 7.26 -25.00
N PHE A 228 -6.40 7.11 -23.95
CA PHE A 228 -6.09 5.79 -23.43
C PHE A 228 -7.33 5.06 -22.91
N SER A 229 -8.16 5.71 -22.10
CA SER A 229 -9.36 5.08 -21.54
C SER A 229 -10.44 4.79 -22.59
N GLU A 230 -10.63 5.67 -23.57
CA GLU A 230 -11.51 5.43 -24.72
C GLU A 230 -11.00 4.26 -25.58
N GLY A 231 -9.69 4.14 -25.77
CA GLY A 231 -9.07 3.03 -26.48
C GLY A 231 -9.28 1.67 -25.80
N LEU A 232 -9.39 1.62 -24.47
CA LEU A 232 -9.73 0.39 -23.75
C LEU A 232 -11.17 -0.10 -24.06
N LEU A 233 -12.07 0.83 -24.38
CA LEU A 233 -13.48 0.59 -24.66
C LEU A 233 -13.78 0.39 -26.15
N GLU A 234 -12.79 0.64 -27.02
CA GLU A 234 -12.91 0.42 -28.45
C GLU A 234 -13.10 -1.08 -28.74
N THR A 235 -14.00 -1.39 -29.67
CA THR A 235 -14.21 -2.77 -30.12
C THR A 235 -13.11 -3.12 -31.11
N LEU A 236 -12.25 -4.06 -30.72
CA LEU A 236 -11.12 -4.50 -31.55
C LEU A 236 -11.63 -5.20 -32.82
N ARG A 237 -10.81 -5.19 -33.87
CA ARG A 237 -11.14 -5.78 -35.17
C ARG A 237 -10.05 -6.75 -35.62
N ASP A 238 -10.43 -7.66 -36.51
CA ASP A 238 -9.51 -8.56 -37.22
C ASP A 238 -8.53 -9.29 -36.29
N ASN A 239 -7.22 -9.16 -36.55
CA ASN A 239 -6.16 -9.85 -35.83
C ASN A 239 -6.12 -9.50 -34.33
N GLU A 240 -6.50 -8.27 -33.95
CA GLU A 240 -6.50 -7.83 -32.56
C GLU A 240 -7.66 -8.47 -31.78
N ALA A 241 -8.83 -8.61 -32.42
CA ALA A 241 -9.97 -9.31 -31.84
C ALA A 241 -9.71 -10.82 -31.69
N GLU A 242 -9.06 -11.43 -32.69
CA GLU A 242 -8.64 -12.84 -32.59
C GLU A 242 -7.69 -13.10 -31.43
N ALA A 243 -6.77 -12.15 -31.17
CA ALA A 243 -5.76 -12.30 -30.13
C ALA A 243 -6.34 -12.41 -28.72
N ILE A 244 -7.54 -11.88 -28.46
CA ILE A 244 -8.14 -11.80 -27.11
C ILE A 244 -9.48 -12.51 -26.98
N LYS A 245 -9.83 -13.41 -27.91
CA LYS A 245 -11.09 -14.15 -27.84
C LYS A 245 -11.28 -14.84 -26.46
N PRO A 246 -12.52 -14.83 -25.91
CA PRO A 246 -13.78 -14.37 -26.51
C PRO A 246 -14.10 -12.87 -26.29
N LEU A 247 -13.17 -12.09 -25.73
CA LEU A 247 -13.38 -10.68 -25.40
C LEU A 247 -13.49 -9.83 -26.68
N LYS A 248 -14.24 -8.71 -26.61
CA LYS A 248 -14.41 -7.78 -27.73
C LYS A 248 -13.66 -6.47 -27.53
N ARG A 249 -13.50 -6.06 -26.28
CA ARG A 249 -12.79 -4.87 -25.85
C ARG A 249 -11.70 -5.27 -24.86
N LEU A 250 -10.62 -4.50 -24.79
CA LEU A 250 -9.59 -4.75 -23.78
C LEU A 250 -10.16 -4.61 -22.37
N ASP A 251 -11.04 -3.62 -22.17
CA ASP A 251 -11.70 -3.40 -20.90
C ASP A 251 -12.55 -4.60 -20.43
N ASP A 252 -13.09 -5.43 -21.34
CA ASP A 252 -13.90 -6.60 -20.95
C ASP A 252 -13.12 -7.60 -20.07
N GLY A 253 -11.79 -7.66 -20.22
CA GLY A 253 -10.91 -8.51 -19.40
C GLY A 253 -10.21 -7.78 -18.24
N VAL A 254 -10.49 -6.49 -18.06
CA VAL A 254 -9.94 -5.68 -16.95
C VAL A 254 -10.91 -5.69 -15.77
N THR A 255 -10.39 -5.90 -14.56
CA THR A 255 -11.16 -5.96 -13.30
C THR A 255 -10.99 -4.71 -12.43
N GLY A 256 -9.97 -3.89 -12.69
CA GLY A 256 -9.71 -2.65 -11.96
C GLY A 256 -8.70 -1.73 -12.64
N TYR A 257 -8.67 -0.48 -12.17
CA TYR A 257 -7.82 0.59 -12.69
C TYR A 257 -6.85 1.06 -11.60
N VAL A 258 -5.58 1.29 -11.97
CA VAL A 258 -4.50 1.66 -11.06
C VAL A 258 -3.93 3.03 -11.43
N PHE A 259 -3.69 3.85 -10.41
CA PHE A 259 -2.98 5.12 -10.55
C PHE A 259 -1.76 5.12 -9.62
N ASP A 260 -0.56 5.25 -10.19
CA ASP A 260 0.65 5.44 -9.41
C ASP A 260 0.96 6.93 -9.29
N LEU A 261 0.97 7.46 -8.06
CA LEU A 261 1.14 8.89 -7.84
C LEU A 261 2.60 9.36 -7.95
N VAL A 262 3.59 8.50 -7.68
CA VAL A 262 5.02 8.86 -7.78
C VAL A 262 5.40 9.43 -9.16
N PRO A 263 5.17 8.72 -10.29
CA PRO A 263 5.52 9.26 -11.62
C PRO A 263 4.71 10.50 -12.00
N LEU A 264 3.48 10.65 -11.48
CA LEU A 264 2.68 11.86 -11.71
C LEU A 264 3.22 13.06 -10.96
N ARG A 265 3.64 12.87 -9.70
CA ARG A 265 4.28 13.92 -8.92
C ARG A 265 5.59 14.36 -9.56
N LEU A 266 6.43 13.42 -10.01
CA LEU A 266 7.68 13.75 -10.72
C LEU A 266 7.41 14.59 -11.97
N SER A 267 6.38 14.26 -12.74
CA SER A 267 6.00 15.01 -13.93
C SER A 267 5.47 16.40 -13.59
N LEU A 268 4.60 16.52 -12.58
CA LEU A 268 4.03 17.80 -12.13
C LEU A 268 5.09 18.74 -11.55
N VAL A 269 6.00 18.23 -10.70
CA VAL A 269 7.11 19.03 -10.15
C VAL A 269 7.96 19.61 -11.27
N ALA A 270 8.31 18.81 -12.27
CA ALA A 270 9.12 19.29 -13.38
C ALA A 270 8.42 20.32 -14.27
N GLU A 271 7.09 20.25 -14.42
CA GLU A 271 6.31 21.29 -15.09
C GLU A 271 6.34 22.62 -14.31
N ILE A 272 6.27 22.54 -12.97
CA ILE A 272 6.39 23.71 -12.08
C ILE A 272 7.80 24.32 -12.14
N ASP A 273 8.84 23.48 -12.06
CA ASP A 273 10.24 23.93 -12.14
C ASP A 273 10.58 24.54 -13.51
N SER A 274 10.05 23.96 -14.59
CA SER A 274 10.20 24.51 -15.95
C SER A 274 9.54 25.89 -16.10
N ALA A 275 8.47 26.16 -15.33
CA ALA A 275 7.82 27.46 -15.30
C ALA A 275 8.57 28.48 -14.42
N ASN A 276 9.27 28.02 -13.38
CA ASN A 276 10.01 28.83 -12.43
C ASN A 276 11.51 28.80 -12.74
N ILE A 277 11.97 29.60 -13.72
CA ILE A 277 13.38 29.71 -14.17
C ILE A 277 14.36 29.77 -12.98
N SER A 278 14.88 28.60 -12.56
CA SER A 278 15.83 28.46 -11.46
C SER A 278 16.80 27.32 -11.77
N SER A 279 18.06 27.49 -11.38
CA SER A 279 19.19 26.62 -11.71
C SER A 279 18.99 25.16 -11.25
N PRO A 280 19.61 24.18 -11.93
CA PRO A 280 19.41 22.77 -11.63
C PRO A 280 20.17 22.39 -10.36
N ASP A 281 19.45 22.28 -9.23
CA ASP A 281 19.97 21.59 -8.06
C ASP A 281 19.95 20.08 -8.30
N ILE A 282 20.99 19.41 -7.80
CA ILE A 282 21.22 17.98 -7.96
C ILE A 282 20.14 17.23 -7.19
N LEU A 283 19.18 16.65 -7.91
CA LEU A 283 18.11 15.82 -7.36
C LEU A 283 18.73 14.56 -6.72
N ASP A 284 18.72 14.51 -5.39
CA ASP A 284 19.27 13.39 -4.63
C ASP A 284 18.45 12.12 -4.86
N THR A 285 19.13 11.05 -5.29
CA THR A 285 18.56 9.86 -5.93
C THR A 285 18.09 8.84 -4.90
N THR A 286 17.13 9.21 -4.05
CA THR A 286 16.62 8.32 -3.01
C THR A 286 15.27 7.68 -3.39
N THR A 287 15.02 6.46 -2.90
CA THR A 287 13.77 5.69 -3.09
C THR A 287 12.57 6.27 -2.35
N VAL A 288 12.74 7.39 -1.64
CA VAL A 288 11.72 8.01 -0.79
C VAL A 288 11.22 9.25 -1.50
N PRO A 289 9.90 9.53 -1.48
CA PRO A 289 9.39 10.79 -2.00
C PRO A 289 10.18 11.96 -1.44
N THR A 290 10.78 12.78 -2.31
CA THR A 290 11.48 14.00 -1.89
C THR A 290 10.48 15.00 -1.30
N ALA A 291 10.96 15.96 -0.51
CA ALA A 291 10.11 17.04 0.00
C ALA A 291 9.33 17.76 -1.12
N ALA A 292 9.93 17.86 -2.32
CA ALA A 292 9.29 18.38 -3.53
C ALA A 292 8.15 17.49 -4.07
N GLN A 293 8.22 16.16 -3.92
CA GLN A 293 7.10 15.29 -4.28
C GLN A 293 5.95 15.40 -3.27
N MET A 294 6.26 15.66 -2.00
CA MET A 294 5.27 15.91 -0.96
C MET A 294 4.58 17.27 -1.08
N SER A 295 5.16 18.23 -1.82
CA SER A 295 4.56 19.57 -2.00
C SER A 295 3.50 19.65 -3.09
N VAL A 296 3.37 18.63 -3.95
CA VAL A 296 2.32 18.60 -4.98
C VAL A 296 0.96 18.37 -4.30
N ASP A 297 0.11 19.40 -4.36
CA ASP A 297 -1.23 19.34 -3.81
C ASP A 297 -2.08 18.25 -4.50
N THR A 298 -2.83 17.50 -3.69
CA THR A 298 -3.78 16.47 -4.16
C THR A 298 -4.76 17.04 -5.20
N SER A 299 -5.10 18.33 -5.10
CA SER A 299 -6.00 19.01 -6.06
C SER A 299 -5.51 18.94 -7.51
N ALA A 300 -4.19 18.93 -7.74
CA ALA A 300 -3.60 18.83 -9.08
C ALA A 300 -3.72 17.42 -9.67
N LEU A 301 -3.81 16.38 -8.84
CA LEU A 301 -3.91 14.99 -9.26
C LEU A 301 -5.34 14.58 -9.64
N ILE A 302 -6.35 15.20 -9.01
CA ILE A 302 -7.77 14.87 -9.20
C ILE A 302 -8.21 14.99 -10.67
N PRO A 303 -7.91 16.10 -11.41
CA PRO A 303 -8.28 16.22 -12.83
C PRO A 303 -7.69 15.10 -13.70
N LEU A 304 -6.46 14.66 -13.41
CA LEU A 304 -5.79 13.58 -14.15
C LEU A 304 -6.54 12.25 -13.99
N MET A 305 -6.91 11.90 -12.76
CA MET A 305 -7.67 10.69 -12.48
C MET A 305 -9.07 10.75 -13.10
N LYS A 306 -9.76 11.90 -12.96
CA LYS A 306 -11.09 12.11 -13.55
C LYS A 306 -11.06 11.99 -15.08
N ALA A 307 -10.06 12.56 -15.74
CA ALA A 307 -9.90 12.44 -17.19
C ALA A 307 -9.75 10.99 -17.64
N SER A 308 -9.05 10.16 -16.86
CA SER A 308 -8.89 8.74 -17.15
C SER A 308 -10.19 7.95 -16.91
N LEU A 309 -10.92 8.26 -15.84
CA LEU A 309 -12.09 7.50 -15.39
C LEU A 309 -13.43 7.90 -16.03
N ASN A 310 -13.51 9.06 -16.68
CA ASN A 310 -14.79 9.64 -17.12
C ASN A 310 -15.60 8.75 -18.07
N SER A 311 -14.93 8.02 -18.97
CA SER A 311 -15.54 7.10 -19.92
C SER A 311 -15.68 5.67 -19.40
N LEU A 312 -14.99 5.32 -18.32
CA LEU A 312 -14.82 3.94 -17.85
C LEU A 312 -15.97 3.48 -16.94
N PRO A 313 -16.30 2.17 -16.95
CA PRO A 313 -17.29 1.58 -16.05
C PRO A 313 -17.02 1.88 -14.56
N THR A 314 -18.10 2.20 -13.82
CA THR A 314 -18.03 2.50 -12.38
C THR A 314 -18.06 1.25 -11.50
N GLN A 315 -18.29 0.07 -12.08
CA GLN A 315 -18.39 -1.21 -11.38
C GLN A 315 -17.04 -1.90 -11.14
N LYS A 316 -15.92 -1.26 -11.48
CA LYS A 316 -14.57 -1.81 -11.31
C LYS A 316 -13.82 -1.12 -10.20
N ILE A 317 -12.89 -1.86 -9.59
CA ILE A 317 -12.08 -1.36 -8.48
C ILE A 317 -11.14 -0.26 -8.98
N ARG A 318 -11.03 0.82 -8.21
CA ARG A 318 -10.08 1.91 -8.42
C ARG A 318 -9.02 1.83 -7.32
N LEU A 319 -7.78 1.58 -7.71
CA LEU A 319 -6.60 1.49 -6.84
C LEU A 319 -5.71 2.72 -7.04
N VAL A 320 -5.25 3.32 -5.94
CA VAL A 320 -4.20 4.33 -5.95
C VAL A 320 -3.00 3.79 -5.18
N ASN A 321 -1.83 3.91 -5.79
CA ASN A 321 -0.54 3.69 -5.13
C ASN A 321 0.15 5.03 -4.86
N SER A 322 0.86 5.11 -3.75
CA SER A 322 1.67 6.24 -3.32
C SER A 322 0.89 7.46 -2.87
N ALA A 323 -0.24 7.21 -2.19
CA ALA A 323 -0.84 8.22 -1.32
C ALA A 323 0.11 8.55 -0.17
N ILE A 324 0.20 9.83 0.21
CA ILE A 324 1.23 10.29 1.17
C ILE A 324 0.70 10.58 2.58
N SER A 325 -0.61 10.72 2.75
CA SER A 325 -1.24 11.10 4.03
C SER A 325 -2.70 10.63 4.12
N PRO A 326 -3.29 10.56 5.33
CA PRO A 326 -4.71 10.26 5.47
C PRO A 326 -5.59 11.38 4.88
N HIS A 327 -5.15 12.63 4.88
CA HIS A 327 -5.83 13.75 4.24
C HIS A 327 -5.98 13.54 2.73
N GLU A 328 -4.91 13.11 2.06
CA GLU A 328 -4.94 12.77 0.64
C GLU A 328 -5.89 11.59 0.37
N ILE A 329 -5.85 10.55 1.21
CA ILE A 329 -6.77 9.41 1.10
C ILE A 329 -8.24 9.90 1.16
N LEU A 330 -8.59 10.74 2.13
CA LEU A 330 -9.95 11.28 2.27
C LEU A 330 -10.39 12.07 1.05
N ARG A 331 -9.53 12.95 0.51
CA ARG A 331 -9.84 13.73 -0.70
C ARG A 331 -10.03 12.84 -1.92
N LEU A 332 -9.20 11.82 -2.10
CA LEU A 332 -9.32 10.89 -3.23
C LEU A 332 -10.55 9.99 -3.11
N VAL A 333 -10.93 9.58 -1.89
CA VAL A 333 -12.23 8.93 -1.66
C VAL A 333 -13.38 9.89 -2.02
N ARG A 334 -13.37 11.12 -1.51
CA ARG A 334 -14.44 12.11 -1.70
C ARG A 334 -14.61 12.52 -3.17
N ASP A 335 -13.51 12.87 -3.83
CA ASP A 335 -13.54 13.63 -5.08
C ASP A 335 -13.36 12.75 -6.32
N VAL A 336 -12.78 11.54 -6.18
CA VAL A 336 -12.52 10.60 -7.27
C VAL A 336 -13.26 9.27 -7.08
N GLY A 337 -13.47 8.83 -5.84
CA GLY A 337 -14.10 7.54 -5.53
C GLY A 337 -13.15 6.36 -5.61
N ILE A 338 -11.95 6.53 -5.05
CA ILE A 338 -10.96 5.45 -4.96
C ILE A 338 -11.38 4.43 -3.91
N ASP A 339 -11.22 3.14 -4.24
CA ASP A 339 -11.66 2.01 -3.40
C ASP A 339 -10.51 1.42 -2.58
N VAL A 340 -9.29 1.40 -3.13
CA VAL A 340 -8.13 0.80 -2.47
C VAL A 340 -6.95 1.76 -2.55
N PHE A 341 -6.23 1.87 -1.44
CA PHE A 341 -4.98 2.61 -1.32
C PHE A 341 -3.87 1.66 -0.91
N ASP A 342 -2.61 2.01 -1.07
CA ASP A 342 -1.55 1.31 -0.34
C ASP A 342 -1.34 1.91 1.07
N ALA A 343 -0.62 1.19 1.92
CA ALA A 343 -0.27 1.60 3.28
C ALA A 343 1.21 1.95 3.47
N HIS A 344 1.97 2.21 2.40
CA HIS A 344 3.41 2.38 2.46
C HIS A 344 3.84 3.48 3.45
N TRP A 345 3.21 4.67 3.42
CA TRP A 345 3.57 5.76 4.34
C TRP A 345 3.34 5.37 5.81
N ALA A 346 2.26 4.63 6.11
CA ALA A 346 1.95 4.15 7.45
C ALA A 346 2.91 3.03 7.90
N GLN A 347 3.33 2.16 6.98
CA GLN A 347 4.37 1.16 7.23
C GLN A 347 5.73 1.84 7.50
N ARG A 348 6.10 2.84 6.68
CA ARG A 348 7.35 3.58 6.80
C ARG A 348 7.43 4.46 8.04
N ALA A 349 6.29 4.84 8.63
CA ALA A 349 6.25 5.49 9.94
C ALA A 349 6.94 4.64 11.02
N ALA A 350 6.86 3.31 10.93
CA ALA A 350 7.51 2.42 11.89
C ALA A 350 9.05 2.47 11.80
N ASP A 351 9.62 2.64 10.61
CA ASP A 351 11.07 2.74 10.43
C ASP A 351 11.68 3.94 11.14
N ILE A 352 10.93 5.04 11.21
CA ILE A 352 11.37 6.29 11.83
C ILE A 352 10.82 6.47 13.26
N GLY A 353 10.25 5.43 13.87
CA GLY A 353 9.82 5.48 15.27
C GLY A 353 8.52 6.25 15.52
N VAL A 354 7.67 6.42 14.50
CA VAL A 354 6.37 7.11 14.64
C VAL A 354 5.26 6.10 14.94
N ALA A 355 4.55 6.33 16.05
CA ALA A 355 3.29 5.63 16.38
C ALA A 355 2.10 6.51 15.94
N LEU A 356 1.29 6.04 14.99
CA LEU A 356 0.14 6.78 14.48
C LEU A 356 -0.95 6.93 15.55
N ASP A 357 -1.56 8.12 15.64
CA ASP A 357 -2.63 8.44 16.59
C ASP A 357 -3.65 9.39 15.97
N PHE A 358 -4.43 8.84 15.03
CA PHE A 358 -5.57 9.53 14.46
C PHE A 358 -6.74 8.56 14.25
N ARG A 359 -7.94 9.13 14.13
CA ARG A 359 -9.16 8.38 13.83
C ARG A 359 -10.10 9.18 12.96
N PHE A 360 -11.01 8.47 12.31
CA PHE A 360 -12.11 9.05 11.54
C PHE A 360 -13.40 8.29 11.88
N PRO A 361 -14.56 8.94 12.03
CA PRO A 361 -14.74 10.40 12.15
C PRO A 361 -14.10 10.96 13.43
N ILE A 362 -13.99 12.29 13.50
CA ILE A 362 -13.54 12.99 14.70
C ILE A 362 -14.63 12.87 15.77
N VAL A 363 -14.24 12.65 17.04
CA VAL A 363 -15.17 12.69 18.16
C VAL A 363 -15.13 14.08 18.78
N ASP A 364 -16.26 14.78 18.79
CA ASP A 364 -16.38 16.10 19.41
C ASP A 364 -16.10 16.00 20.91
N THR A 365 -14.92 16.45 21.34
CA THR A 365 -14.57 16.54 22.76
C THR A 365 -15.14 17.82 23.36
N GLY A 366 -16.47 17.92 23.50
CA GLY A 366 -17.19 18.96 24.25
C GLY A 366 -17.03 20.42 23.76
N PRO A 367 -17.79 21.38 24.32
CA PRO A 367 -17.70 22.79 23.94
C PRO A 367 -16.51 23.49 24.62
N ASN A 368 -15.91 24.44 23.91
CA ASN A 368 -14.91 25.44 24.33
C ASN A 368 -13.42 25.04 24.32
N ASN A 369 -12.73 25.45 23.25
CA ASN A 369 -11.89 26.66 23.29
C ASN A 369 -11.43 27.00 21.86
N GLN A 370 -12.20 27.86 21.20
CA GLN A 370 -11.87 28.50 19.91
C GLN A 370 -10.80 29.59 20.09
N THR A 371 -9.63 29.22 20.59
CA THR A 371 -8.45 30.10 20.63
C THR A 371 -7.30 29.34 20.00
N HIS A 372 -6.89 29.73 18.78
CA HIS A 372 -5.71 29.23 18.05
C HIS A 372 -5.29 27.80 18.42
N ARG A 373 -6.14 26.81 18.14
CA ARG A 373 -5.71 25.40 18.28
C ARG A 373 -4.70 25.12 17.19
N THR A 374 -3.45 24.89 17.58
CA THR A 374 -2.47 24.20 16.74
C THR A 374 -3.06 22.84 16.35
N LYS A 375 -3.03 22.50 15.06
CA LYS A 375 -3.49 21.20 14.58
C LYS A 375 -2.74 20.08 15.31
N LYS A 376 -3.41 18.95 15.54
CA LYS A 376 -2.82 17.77 16.18
C LYS A 376 -1.92 17.03 15.20
N ASP A 377 -0.78 16.55 15.66
CA ASP A 377 0.04 15.63 14.88
C ASP A 377 -0.72 14.33 14.59
N LEU A 378 -0.39 13.69 13.46
CA LEU A 378 -0.94 12.39 13.07
C LEU A 378 -0.39 11.21 13.90
N GLY A 379 0.48 11.48 14.87
CA GLY A 379 1.09 10.45 15.71
C GLY A 379 2.15 11.01 16.65
N HIS A 380 2.97 10.11 17.18
CA HIS A 380 4.00 10.41 18.17
C HIS A 380 5.38 10.02 17.65
N ASN A 381 6.32 10.97 17.63
CA ASN A 381 7.75 10.69 17.44
C ASN A 381 8.32 10.06 18.72
N LEU A 382 8.38 8.72 18.81
CA LEU A 382 8.79 8.04 20.04
C LEU A 382 10.30 8.14 20.34
N TYR A 383 11.11 8.73 19.46
CA TYR A 383 12.49 9.10 19.80
C TYR A 383 12.56 10.31 20.75
N ASP A 384 11.52 11.15 20.79
CA ASP A 384 11.50 12.34 21.63
C ASP A 384 11.59 11.97 23.12
N GLN A 385 12.40 12.74 23.85
CA GLN A 385 12.64 12.58 25.28
C GLN A 385 11.37 12.72 26.12
N VAL A 386 10.35 13.42 25.63
CA VAL A 386 9.04 13.52 26.32
C VAL A 386 8.40 12.16 26.55
N TYR A 387 8.73 11.15 25.74
CA TYR A 387 8.18 9.81 25.86
C TYR A 387 8.96 8.88 26.80
N ALA A 388 10.14 9.28 27.30
CA ALA A 388 11.00 8.42 28.12
C ALA A 388 10.31 7.87 29.38
N HIS A 389 9.36 8.62 29.94
CA HIS A 389 8.57 8.24 31.11
C HIS A 389 7.05 8.32 30.84
N ASP A 390 6.66 8.29 29.56
CA ASP A 390 5.25 8.23 29.18
C ASP A 390 4.73 6.79 29.18
N PHE A 391 4.09 6.38 30.28
CA PHE A 391 3.48 5.06 30.43
C PHE A 391 2.05 4.99 29.85
N LYS A 392 1.63 5.96 29.02
CA LYS A 392 0.36 5.90 28.29
C LYS A 392 0.42 4.89 27.13
N ARG A 393 -0.76 4.65 26.55
CA ARG A 393 -0.95 3.85 25.34
C ARG A 393 -0.23 4.47 24.15
N LEU A 394 -0.04 3.70 23.08
CA LEU A 394 0.60 4.19 21.87
C LEU A 394 -0.22 5.29 21.18
N ALA A 395 -1.55 5.15 21.18
CA ALA A 395 -2.50 6.12 20.63
C ALA A 395 -3.52 6.53 21.70
N ASP A 396 -3.76 7.83 21.86
CA ASP A 396 -4.72 8.38 22.80
C ASP A 396 -6.17 8.21 22.31
N CYS A 397 -6.37 8.13 20.99
CA CYS A 397 -7.71 7.98 20.41
C CYS A 397 -8.27 6.55 20.48
N PHE A 398 -7.46 5.57 20.90
CA PHE A 398 -7.82 4.16 21.09
C PHE A 398 -7.70 3.70 22.55
N MET A 399 -8.45 2.66 22.88
CA MET A 399 -8.28 1.86 24.11
C MET A 399 -7.40 0.64 23.84
N ASP A 400 -6.79 0.11 24.89
CA ASP A 400 -6.12 -1.20 24.89
C ASP A 400 -7.10 -2.31 25.31
N GLY A 401 -6.84 -3.54 24.87
CA GLY A 401 -7.70 -4.69 25.11
C GLY A 401 -7.84 -5.06 26.59
N ALA A 402 -6.78 -4.87 27.39
CA ALA A 402 -6.86 -5.16 28.82
C ALA A 402 -7.77 -4.16 29.55
N SER A 403 -7.64 -2.86 29.25
CA SER A 403 -8.45 -1.81 29.88
C SER A 403 -9.90 -1.79 29.40
N SER A 404 -10.21 -2.35 28.23
CA SER A 404 -11.59 -2.42 27.72
C SER A 404 -12.47 -3.42 28.48
N LEU A 405 -11.87 -4.35 29.22
CA LEU A 405 -12.58 -5.31 30.07
C LEU A 405 -12.95 -4.73 31.45
N GLY A 406 -12.39 -3.58 31.83
CA GLY A 406 -12.73 -2.90 33.08
C GLY A 406 -14.11 -2.24 33.01
N GLN A 407 -14.94 -2.42 34.05
CA GLN A 407 -16.31 -1.88 34.15
C GLN A 407 -16.39 -0.34 34.32
N ASP A 408 -15.28 0.40 34.14
CA ASP A 408 -15.21 1.84 34.40
C ASP A 408 -15.71 2.66 33.19
N SER A 409 -17.01 2.96 33.19
CA SER A 409 -17.73 3.86 32.28
C SER A 409 -17.65 3.52 30.77
N PRO A 410 -18.71 3.80 29.98
CA PRO A 410 -18.66 3.61 28.52
C PRO A 410 -17.72 4.64 27.88
N CYS A 411 -16.44 4.29 27.73
CA CYS A 411 -15.51 5.07 26.93
C CYS A 411 -15.88 4.86 25.45
N ASN A 412 -16.27 5.92 24.74
CA ASN A 412 -16.64 5.89 23.32
C ASN A 412 -15.44 5.70 22.36
N ARG A 413 -14.31 5.20 22.86
CA ARG A 413 -13.07 4.99 22.09
C ARG A 413 -13.00 3.54 21.62
N PRO A 414 -12.70 3.30 20.33
CA PRO A 414 -12.49 1.94 19.83
C PRO A 414 -11.25 1.31 20.47
N VAL A 415 -11.24 -0.02 20.59
CA VAL A 415 -10.09 -0.79 21.04
C VAL A 415 -9.14 -1.00 19.86
N CYS A 416 -7.84 -0.75 20.03
CA CYS A 416 -6.85 -1.09 19.01
C CYS A 416 -6.52 -2.60 19.09
N PRO A 417 -6.84 -3.40 18.05
CA PRO A 417 -6.69 -4.86 18.11
C PRO A 417 -5.24 -5.34 17.89
N CYS A 418 -4.29 -4.43 17.64
CA CYS A 418 -2.92 -4.83 17.30
C CYS A 418 -2.24 -5.53 18.49
N ALA A 419 -1.30 -6.43 18.21
CA ALA A 419 -0.59 -7.17 19.25
C ALA A 419 0.30 -6.28 20.16
N ALA A 420 0.52 -5.01 19.79
CA ALA A 420 1.21 -4.04 20.65
C ALA A 420 0.27 -3.43 21.71
N CYS A 421 -0.97 -3.10 21.33
CA CYS A 421 -1.95 -2.48 22.21
C CYS A 421 -2.87 -3.50 22.90
N SER A 422 -3.04 -4.68 22.33
CA SER A 422 -3.93 -5.73 22.83
C SER A 422 -3.28 -7.11 22.70
N PRO A 423 -2.10 -7.32 23.33
CA PRO A 423 -1.39 -8.61 23.24
C PRO A 423 -2.23 -9.75 23.81
N LEU A 424 -2.25 -10.89 23.11
CA LEU A 424 -2.88 -12.12 23.56
C LEU A 424 -1.83 -13.22 23.74
N PRO A 425 -1.94 -14.08 24.77
CA PRO A 425 -1.05 -15.21 24.92
C PRO A 425 -1.27 -16.20 23.77
N PRO A 426 -0.24 -16.92 23.29
CA PRO A 426 -0.37 -17.85 22.16
C PRO A 426 -1.34 -19.02 22.46
N CYS A 427 -1.99 -19.58 21.42
CA CYS A 427 -2.96 -20.68 21.60
C CYS A 427 -2.24 -21.98 22.00
N GLN A 428 -1.02 -22.11 21.51
CA GLN A 428 -0.17 -23.28 21.62
C GLN A 428 1.25 -22.75 21.83
N HIS A 429 2.03 -23.42 22.66
CA HIS A 429 3.44 -23.16 22.82
C HIS A 429 4.20 -24.45 22.55
N ILE A 430 5.43 -24.32 22.07
CA ILE A 430 6.36 -25.45 21.94
C ILE A 430 7.17 -25.47 23.22
N SER A 431 7.01 -26.52 24.04
CA SER A 431 7.87 -26.73 25.20
C SER A 431 9.20 -27.31 24.72
N HIS A 432 10.27 -26.57 24.97
CA HIS A 432 11.65 -26.96 24.71
C HIS A 432 12.31 -27.59 25.94
N SER A 433 11.77 -27.35 27.14
CA SER A 433 12.25 -27.96 28.39
C SER A 433 11.17 -28.03 29.48
N SER A 434 11.45 -28.79 30.54
CA SER A 434 10.57 -28.90 31.71
C SER A 434 10.44 -27.61 32.53
N ILE A 435 11.24 -26.56 32.25
CA ILE A 435 11.09 -25.25 32.92
C ILE A 435 9.94 -24.44 32.30
N ASP A 436 9.57 -24.75 31.06
CA ASP A 436 8.57 -23.98 30.31
C ASP A 436 7.16 -24.14 30.92
N SER A 437 6.91 -25.24 31.65
CA SER A 437 5.65 -25.46 32.38
C SER A 437 5.42 -24.43 33.50
N GLU A 438 6.48 -23.82 34.03
CA GLU A 438 6.34 -22.73 35.01
C GLU A 438 5.95 -21.40 34.35
N SER A 439 6.36 -21.20 33.09
CA SER A 439 6.04 -19.99 32.32
C SER A 439 4.64 -20.03 31.71
N TYR A 440 4.11 -21.24 31.45
CA TYR A 440 2.80 -21.47 30.88
C TYR A 440 2.02 -22.49 31.74
N PRO A 441 1.50 -22.10 32.92
CA PRO A 441 0.67 -22.99 33.71
C PRO A 441 -0.54 -23.42 32.88
N GLU A 442 -0.79 -24.73 32.83
CA GLU A 442 -1.87 -25.37 32.04
C GLU A 442 -3.27 -24.93 32.50
N SER A 443 -3.65 -23.70 32.20
CA SER A 443 -5.01 -23.21 32.34
C SER A 443 -5.79 -23.57 31.08
N VAL A 444 -6.11 -24.86 30.93
CA VAL A 444 -6.78 -25.46 29.74
C VAL A 444 -8.20 -24.91 29.51
N HIS A 445 -8.76 -24.13 30.46
CA HIS A 445 -10.17 -23.72 30.44
C HIS A 445 -10.45 -22.22 30.73
N ALA A 446 -9.43 -21.37 30.86
CA ALA A 446 -9.68 -19.92 30.99
C ALA A 446 -9.82 -19.26 29.60
N PRO A 447 -10.80 -18.36 29.41
CA PRO A 447 -10.84 -17.54 28.21
C PRO A 447 -9.54 -16.73 28.10
N ARG A 448 -9.00 -16.60 26.88
CA ARG A 448 -7.76 -15.85 26.65
C ARG A 448 -7.97 -14.41 27.08
N GLN A 449 -7.22 -13.99 28.08
CA GLN A 449 -7.25 -12.62 28.57
C GLN A 449 -6.16 -11.81 27.88
N PHE A 450 -6.46 -10.53 27.63
CA PHE A 450 -5.46 -9.61 27.14
C PHE A 450 -4.34 -9.43 28.17
N LEU A 451 -3.11 -9.51 27.69
CA LEU A 451 -1.92 -9.15 28.46
C LEU A 451 -1.82 -7.61 28.55
N PRO A 452 -1.03 -7.08 29.49
CA PRO A 452 -0.79 -5.65 29.59
C PRO A 452 -0.23 -5.07 28.27
N PRO A 453 -0.73 -3.90 27.80
CA PRO A 453 -0.25 -3.29 26.57
C PRO A 453 1.18 -2.77 26.71
N PHE A 454 1.91 -2.78 25.59
CA PHE A 454 3.18 -2.06 25.50
C PHE A 454 2.92 -0.54 25.56
N ARG A 455 3.82 0.19 26.23
CA ARG A 455 3.69 1.64 26.50
C ARG A 455 4.66 2.47 25.67
N ARG A 456 4.37 3.75 25.48
CA ARG A 456 5.24 4.69 24.75
C ARG A 456 6.67 4.72 25.31
N ALA A 457 6.84 4.75 26.64
CA ALA A 457 8.14 4.70 27.31
C ALA A 457 8.95 3.45 26.99
N TYR A 458 8.28 2.29 26.86
CA TYR A 458 8.96 1.05 26.49
C TYR A 458 9.44 1.09 25.04
N LEU A 459 8.59 1.54 24.11
CA LEU A 459 9.00 1.69 22.71
C LEU A 459 10.10 2.74 22.53
N HIS A 460 10.02 3.87 23.25
CA HIS A 460 11.08 4.87 23.31
C HIS A 460 12.42 4.22 23.73
N HIS A 461 12.41 3.43 24.80
CA HIS A 461 13.59 2.69 25.25
C HIS A 461 14.11 1.72 24.17
N LEU A 462 13.24 0.93 23.54
CA LEU A 462 13.63 -0.02 22.49
C LEU A 462 14.25 0.68 21.27
N LEU A 463 13.68 1.81 20.85
CA LEU A 463 14.18 2.61 19.73
C LEU A 463 15.58 3.15 20.02
N HIS A 464 15.80 3.75 21.20
CA HIS A 464 17.12 4.23 21.62
C HIS A 464 18.14 3.12 21.84
N THR A 465 17.67 1.90 22.12
CA THR A 465 18.54 0.71 22.25
C THR A 465 18.75 -0.04 20.94
N HIS A 466 18.16 0.42 19.82
CA HIS A 466 18.18 -0.23 18.50
C HIS A 466 17.64 -1.67 18.51
N GLU A 467 16.66 -1.94 19.36
CA GLU A 467 15.97 -3.22 19.39
C GLU A 467 14.96 -3.29 18.25
N MET A 468 15.19 -4.23 17.32
CA MET A 468 14.38 -4.41 16.10
C MET A 468 12.90 -4.67 16.36
N SER A 469 12.57 -5.21 17.55
CA SER A 469 11.18 -5.47 17.97
C SER A 469 10.33 -4.20 18.05
N SER A 470 10.93 -3.03 18.28
CA SER A 470 10.24 -1.74 18.27
C SER A 470 9.52 -1.49 16.95
N HIS A 471 10.20 -1.71 15.83
CA HIS A 471 9.64 -1.51 14.49
C HIS A 471 8.51 -2.50 14.19
N SER A 472 8.60 -3.75 14.66
CA SER A 472 7.50 -4.72 14.53
C SER A 472 6.25 -4.29 15.30
N LEU A 473 6.41 -3.82 16.54
CA LEU A 473 5.30 -3.32 17.36
C LEU A 473 4.65 -2.09 16.72
N LEU A 474 5.46 -1.15 16.21
CA LEU A 474 4.99 0.04 15.51
C LEU A 474 4.29 -0.30 14.21
N ALA A 475 4.83 -1.21 13.39
CA ALA A 475 4.22 -1.61 12.13
C ALA A 475 2.84 -2.26 12.35
N MET A 476 2.71 -3.13 13.35
CA MET A 476 1.41 -3.72 13.71
C MET A 476 0.41 -2.64 14.16
N HIS A 477 0.84 -1.70 15.01
CA HIS A 477 0.00 -0.60 15.49
C HIS A 477 -0.45 0.31 14.35
N ASN A 478 0.49 0.79 13.53
CA ASN A 478 0.22 1.75 12.45
C ASN A 478 -0.72 1.17 11.39
N LEU A 479 -0.58 -0.11 11.04
CA LEU A 479 -1.50 -0.79 10.12
C LEU A 479 -2.91 -0.94 10.72
N SER A 480 -3.03 -1.25 12.01
CA SER A 480 -4.33 -1.32 12.68
C SER A 480 -5.01 0.05 12.81
N VAL A 481 -4.23 1.13 13.02
CA VAL A 481 -4.77 2.50 13.03
C VAL A 481 -5.31 2.88 11.66
N LEU A 482 -4.58 2.57 10.58
CA LEU A 482 -5.03 2.84 9.21
C LEU A 482 -6.28 2.02 8.85
N ASP A 483 -6.35 0.76 9.27
CA ASP A 483 -7.55 -0.08 9.09
C ASP A 483 -8.77 0.48 9.81
N ALA A 484 -8.60 0.86 11.08
CA ALA A 484 -9.66 1.49 11.88
C ALA A 484 -10.13 2.82 11.26
N PHE A 485 -9.20 3.62 10.73
CA PHE A 485 -9.51 4.85 10.00
C PHE A 485 -10.39 4.59 8.76
N LEU A 486 -10.02 3.62 7.92
CA LEU A 486 -10.82 3.26 6.74
C LEU A 486 -12.15 2.59 7.12
N SER A 487 -12.20 1.84 8.23
CA SER A 487 -13.45 1.33 8.80
C SER A 487 -14.37 2.48 9.25
N GLY A 488 -13.80 3.55 9.80
CA GLY A 488 -14.49 4.79 10.10
C GLY A 488 -15.09 5.44 8.86
N VAL A 489 -14.31 5.52 7.77
CA VAL A 489 -14.80 6.02 6.47
C VAL A 489 -15.99 5.21 5.99
N ARG A 490 -15.90 3.87 6.01
CA ARG A 490 -17.02 2.99 5.63
C ARG A 490 -18.26 3.21 6.50
N THR A 491 -18.07 3.39 7.81
CA THR A 491 -19.16 3.64 8.75
C THR A 491 -19.89 4.95 8.44
N VAL A 492 -19.15 6.03 8.15
CA VAL A 492 -19.74 7.31 7.76
C VAL A 492 -20.49 7.20 6.43
N LEU A 493 -19.92 6.50 5.45
CA LEU A 493 -20.53 6.31 4.12
C LEU A 493 -21.78 5.42 4.14
N ALA A 494 -21.87 4.49 5.10
CA ALA A 494 -23.05 3.63 5.26
C ALA A 494 -24.29 4.40 5.79
N HIS A 495 -24.11 5.63 6.28
CA HIS A 495 -25.23 6.47 6.73
C HIS A 495 -26.15 6.85 5.54
N PRO A 496 -27.47 7.03 5.73
CA PRO A 496 -28.39 7.40 4.64
C PRO A 496 -28.01 8.67 3.86
N ASN A 497 -27.40 9.65 4.53
CA ASN A 497 -26.84 10.87 3.94
C ASN A 497 -25.31 10.82 3.84
N GLY A 498 -24.74 9.62 3.67
CA GLY A 498 -23.33 9.32 3.85
C GLY A 498 -22.39 10.23 3.07
N THR A 499 -22.69 10.57 1.81
CA THR A 499 -21.85 11.47 1.00
C THR A 499 -21.75 12.88 1.59
N ALA A 500 -22.88 13.47 2.02
CA ALA A 500 -22.88 14.82 2.58
C ALA A 500 -22.20 14.84 3.95
N VAL A 501 -22.51 13.86 4.81
CA VAL A 501 -21.87 13.71 6.13
C VAL A 501 -20.37 13.47 5.97
N PHE A 502 -19.96 12.63 5.02
CA PHE A 502 -18.55 12.37 4.73
C PHE A 502 -17.82 13.64 4.36
N THR A 503 -18.36 14.48 3.47
CA THR A 503 -17.74 15.78 3.14
C THR A 503 -17.51 16.63 4.39
N THR A 504 -18.53 16.77 5.26
CA THR A 504 -18.39 17.53 6.52
C THR A 504 -17.33 16.93 7.46
N GLU A 505 -17.30 15.60 7.60
CA GLU A 505 -16.32 14.92 8.46
C GLU A 505 -14.89 15.00 7.88
N VAL A 506 -14.73 15.03 6.55
CA VAL A 506 -13.44 15.30 5.90
C VAL A 506 -12.94 16.69 6.25
N ASP A 507 -13.81 17.71 6.16
CA ASP A 507 -13.44 19.09 6.48
C ASP A 507 -13.02 19.22 7.96
N LYS A 508 -13.78 18.60 8.89
CA LYS A 508 -13.40 18.52 10.31
C LYS A 508 -12.05 17.84 10.53
N PHE A 509 -11.77 16.75 9.81
CA PHE A 509 -10.49 16.04 9.93
C PHE A 509 -9.32 16.92 9.47
N VAL A 510 -9.48 17.65 8.36
CA VAL A 510 -8.48 18.58 7.84
C VAL A 510 -8.23 19.76 8.80
N GLU A 511 -9.25 20.21 9.52
CA GLU A 511 -9.13 21.25 10.55
C GLU A 511 -8.43 20.75 11.81
N GLU A 512 -8.69 19.50 12.23
CA GLU A 512 -8.17 18.93 13.48
C GLU A 512 -6.72 18.44 13.38
N TYR A 513 -6.35 17.75 12.29
CA TYR A 513 -5.04 17.09 12.15
C TYR A 513 -4.10 17.82 11.18
N ASP A 514 -2.82 17.87 11.53
CA ASP A 514 -1.75 18.43 10.72
C ASP A 514 -1.56 17.63 9.44
N GLU A 515 -1.59 18.33 8.31
CA GLU A 515 -1.43 17.75 6.99
C GLU A 515 0.04 17.79 6.52
N GLU A 516 0.83 18.70 7.09
CA GLU A 516 2.22 18.92 6.68
C GLU A 516 3.14 17.77 7.12
N MET A 517 2.64 16.80 7.88
CA MET A 517 3.37 15.61 8.33
C MET A 517 4.64 15.98 9.13
N LYS A 518 4.63 17.12 9.86
CA LYS A 518 5.81 17.62 10.61
C LYS A 518 6.40 16.58 11.55
N VAL A 519 5.55 15.82 12.23
CA VAL A 519 5.97 14.73 13.11
C VAL A 519 6.84 13.69 12.39
N PHE A 520 6.62 13.43 11.10
CA PHE A 520 7.45 12.51 10.31
C PHE A 520 8.81 13.12 9.97
N GLU A 521 8.86 14.42 9.68
CA GLU A 521 10.12 15.13 9.43
C GLU A 521 10.99 15.14 10.69
N ASP A 522 10.41 15.49 11.83
CA ASP A 522 11.11 15.54 13.10
C ASP A 522 11.54 14.15 13.56
N ALA A 523 10.68 13.14 13.41
CA ALA A 523 11.05 11.76 13.68
C ALA A 523 12.20 11.27 12.79
N ARG A 524 12.26 11.68 11.52
CA ARG A 524 13.39 11.34 10.63
C ARG A 524 14.70 11.97 11.10
N LYS A 525 14.66 13.22 11.60
CA LYS A 525 15.82 13.88 12.21
C LYS A 525 16.27 13.11 13.47
N SER A 526 15.36 12.84 14.40
CA SER A 526 15.65 12.11 15.63
C SER A 526 16.19 10.70 15.36
N TRP A 527 15.59 9.96 14.43
CA TRP A 527 16.07 8.66 13.98
C TRP A 527 17.51 8.74 13.45
N THR A 528 17.79 9.73 12.58
CA THR A 528 19.14 9.94 12.02
C THR A 528 20.16 10.26 13.10
N GLU A 529 19.78 11.06 14.11
CA GLU A 529 20.63 11.39 15.25
C GLU A 529 20.99 10.15 16.08
N VAL A 530 20.00 9.30 16.38
CA VAL A 530 20.19 8.06 17.14
C VAL A 530 21.06 7.06 16.37
N GLU A 531 20.79 6.84 15.08
CA GLU A 531 21.63 6.04 14.18
C GLU A 531 23.08 6.55 14.13
N ARG A 532 23.28 7.87 14.09
CA ARG A 532 24.61 8.49 14.13
C ARG A 532 25.28 8.30 15.49
N ALA A 533 24.53 8.30 16.58
CA ALA A 533 25.06 8.18 17.94
C ALA A 533 25.69 6.80 18.20
N ARG A 534 25.09 5.70 17.73
CA ARG A 534 25.52 4.33 18.06
C ARG A 534 26.06 3.50 16.89
N GLY A 535 25.99 3.99 15.64
CA GLY A 535 26.41 3.28 14.42
C GLY A 535 27.61 3.89 13.68
N LYS A 536 27.47 4.05 12.35
CA LYS A 536 28.51 4.56 11.43
C LYS A 536 29.12 5.90 11.87
N GLY A 537 28.35 6.76 12.53
CA GLY A 537 28.83 8.04 13.06
C GLY A 537 29.76 7.89 14.27
N ARG A 538 29.55 6.87 15.12
CA ARG A 538 30.50 6.50 16.16
C ARG A 538 31.77 5.94 15.55
N LEU A 539 31.67 5.01 14.61
CA LEU A 539 32.82 4.43 13.91
C LEU A 539 33.61 5.47 13.09
N ALA A 540 32.94 6.44 12.47
CA ALA A 540 33.57 7.56 11.78
C ALA A 540 34.31 8.46 12.77
N ARG A 541 33.67 8.87 13.87
CA ARG A 541 34.33 9.63 14.94
C ARG A 541 35.48 8.86 15.59
N GLU A 542 35.37 7.54 15.73
CA GLU A 542 36.44 6.67 16.23
C GLU A 542 37.57 6.54 15.21
N LYS A 543 37.29 6.47 13.91
CA LYS A 543 38.29 6.50 12.83
C LYS A 543 39.00 7.84 12.72
N ASP A 544 38.26 8.96 12.82
CA ASP A 544 38.81 10.31 12.80
C ASP A 544 39.72 10.52 14.02
N LYS A 545 39.27 10.10 15.21
CA LYS A 545 40.11 10.07 16.42
C LYS A 545 41.33 9.15 16.30
N GLN A 546 41.20 7.99 15.64
CA GLN A 546 42.33 7.10 15.37
C GLN A 546 43.33 7.78 14.42
N ALA A 547 42.86 8.41 13.33
CA ALA A 547 43.72 9.15 12.39
C ALA A 547 44.45 10.32 13.08
N GLU A 548 43.77 11.08 13.93
CA GLU A 548 44.36 12.14 14.76
C GLU A 548 45.39 11.58 15.77
N SER A 549 45.13 10.42 16.37
CA SER A 549 46.08 9.78 17.29
C SER A 549 47.33 9.22 16.60
N THR A 550 47.21 8.81 15.33
CA THR A 550 48.34 8.22 14.57
C THR A 550 49.27 9.31 14.02
N LEU A 551 48.79 10.55 13.85
CA LEU A 551 49.60 11.71 13.50
C LEU A 551 50.58 12.13 14.61
N GLY A 552 50.42 11.61 15.84
CA GLY A 552 51.28 11.91 17.00
C GLY A 552 52.31 10.83 17.35
N THR A 553 52.41 9.73 16.59
CA THR A 553 53.36 8.62 16.89
C THR A 553 54.27 8.25 15.72
N ALA A 554 54.68 9.24 14.93
CA ALA A 554 55.91 9.14 14.15
C ALA A 554 57.07 9.70 15.01
N VAL A 555 57.56 8.90 15.95
CA VAL A 555 58.91 9.11 16.50
C VAL A 555 59.85 8.38 15.56
N GLU A 556 60.68 9.14 14.85
CA GLU A 556 61.86 8.63 14.15
C GLU A 556 62.71 7.79 15.11
N LEU A 557 62.83 6.50 14.82
CA LEU A 557 64.00 5.67 15.12
C LEU A 557 64.23 4.70 13.96
#